data_AF-A0A6J1P4N3-F1
#
_entry.id   AF-A0A6J1P4N3-F1
#
_cell.length_a   1.000
_cell.length_b   1.000
_cell.length_c   1.000
_cell.angle_alpha   90.00
_cell.angle_beta   90.00
_cell.angle_gamma   90.00
#
_symmetry.space_group_name_H-M   'P 1'
#
loop_
_entity.id
_entity.type
_entity.pdbx_description
1 polymer ?
#
loop_
_entity_poly.entity_id
_entity_poly.type
_entity_poly.pdbx_seq_one_letter_code
_entity_poly.pdbx_strand_id
1 'polypeptide(L)'
;MSVNAEEVTFEALESTDVISVELVPERKGLILKHCEYYVSSRRHGTTVTRRYNEFVQLYDVLCAKYPYRAVCTLPPKRVVVGGGSPLFLQRRRAALQRWLGLVARHPVLAHDADLRTFLCETSPRLDKPKHDEFILAGTQEDNARDMSTDDMQESFASEQEQLRLAQLGLGRLFKIIEKVEGRCSAERADIRELGAALHALSAPAAADNARWAHMRDALRAAAELVFLFFSLLLSH
;
A
#
# COMPACT_ATOMS: atom_id res chain seq x y z
N MET A 1 -40.91 2.31 -11.65
CA MET A 1 -40.42 1.39 -10.60
C MET A 1 -38.91 1.39 -10.73
N SER A 2 -38.21 1.95 -9.75
CA SER A 2 -36.75 2.02 -9.73
C SER A 2 -36.18 0.61 -9.68
N VAL A 3 -35.45 0.21 -10.71
CA VAL A 3 -34.59 -0.96 -10.62
C VAL A 3 -33.56 -0.65 -9.55
N ASN A 4 -33.64 -1.36 -8.42
CA ASN A 4 -32.61 -1.34 -7.39
C ASN A 4 -31.31 -1.82 -8.04
N ALA A 5 -30.48 -0.90 -8.53
CA ALA A 5 -29.05 -1.16 -8.52
C ALA A 5 -28.73 -1.38 -7.05
N GLU A 6 -28.40 -2.61 -6.65
CA GLU A 6 -27.98 -2.89 -5.28
C GLU A 6 -26.91 -1.86 -4.90
N GLU A 7 -27.24 -0.99 -3.95
CA GLU A 7 -26.35 0.09 -3.55
C GLU A 7 -25.11 -0.57 -2.92
N VAL A 8 -24.01 -0.57 -3.67
CA VAL A 8 -22.75 -1.17 -3.21
C VAL A 8 -22.18 -0.26 -2.13
N THR A 9 -22.33 -0.66 -0.87
CA THR A 9 -21.78 0.08 0.28
C THR A 9 -20.31 -0.26 0.51
N PHE A 10 -19.57 0.68 1.10
CA PHE A 10 -18.17 0.44 1.50
C PHE A 10 -18.05 -0.75 2.45
N GLU A 11 -18.96 -0.87 3.41
CA GLU A 11 -19.00 -1.98 4.37
C GLU A 11 -19.19 -3.33 3.65
N ALA A 12 -20.08 -3.39 2.64
CA ALA A 12 -20.26 -4.60 1.83
C ALA A 12 -18.97 -4.96 1.08
N LEU A 13 -18.30 -3.98 0.46
CA LEU A 13 -17.01 -4.20 -0.21
C LEU A 13 -15.95 -4.72 0.76
N GLU A 14 -15.81 -4.12 1.94
CA GLU A 14 -14.85 -4.58 2.95
C GLU A 14 -15.11 -5.99 3.46
N SER A 15 -16.39 -6.40 3.50
CA SER A 15 -16.78 -7.74 3.94
C SER A 15 -16.40 -8.84 2.93
N THR A 16 -16.21 -8.51 1.66
CA THR A 16 -15.95 -9.44 0.54
C THR A 16 -14.76 -10.35 0.81
N ASP A 17 -13.61 -9.77 1.16
CA ASP A 17 -12.42 -10.52 1.54
C ASP A 17 -11.47 -9.68 2.42
N VAL A 18 -10.70 -10.38 3.24
CA VAL A 18 -9.59 -9.83 4.02
C VAL A 18 -8.31 -10.48 3.52
N ILE A 19 -7.48 -9.66 2.88
CA ILE A 19 -6.19 -10.04 2.33
C ILE A 19 -5.08 -9.61 3.29
N SER A 20 -4.19 -10.56 3.63
CA SER A 20 -2.93 -10.29 4.32
C SER A 20 -1.76 -10.64 3.41
N VAL A 21 -0.73 -9.78 3.40
CA VAL A 21 0.51 -10.03 2.66
C VAL A 21 1.67 -9.83 3.61
N GLU A 22 2.42 -10.90 3.89
CA GLU A 22 3.57 -10.90 4.78
C GLU A 22 4.85 -11.26 4.04
N LEU A 23 5.98 -10.68 4.44
CA LEU A 23 7.27 -10.98 3.82
C LEU A 23 7.78 -12.34 4.31
N VAL A 24 8.17 -13.23 3.39
CA VAL A 24 8.83 -14.48 3.76
C VAL A 24 10.24 -14.15 4.28
N PRO A 25 10.62 -14.57 5.51
CA PRO A 25 11.92 -14.23 6.10
C PRO A 25 13.10 -14.77 5.28
N GLU A 26 12.93 -15.97 4.74
CA GLU A 26 13.96 -16.67 3.96
C GLU A 26 13.92 -16.22 2.49
N ARG A 27 15.05 -15.70 2.00
CA ARG A 27 15.22 -15.42 0.57
C ARG A 27 15.66 -16.70 -0.14
N LYS A 28 14.84 -17.21 -1.05
CA LYS A 28 15.14 -18.39 -1.86
C LYS A 28 15.95 -18.03 -3.12
N GLY A 29 16.68 -19.00 -3.67
CA GLY A 29 17.46 -18.89 -4.92
C GLY A 29 18.97 -19.10 -4.73
N LEU A 30 19.56 -19.92 -5.60
CA LEU A 30 20.98 -20.33 -5.52
C LEU A 30 21.97 -19.24 -5.98
N ILE A 31 21.56 -18.36 -6.90
CA ILE A 31 22.42 -17.34 -7.53
C ILE A 31 21.81 -15.93 -7.41
N LEU A 32 20.49 -15.80 -7.56
CA LEU A 32 19.73 -14.56 -7.38
C LEU A 32 18.64 -14.79 -6.33
N LYS A 33 18.90 -14.29 -5.13
CA LYS A 33 17.92 -14.35 -4.04
C LYS A 33 16.71 -13.48 -4.38
N HIS A 34 15.53 -14.08 -4.51
CA HIS A 34 14.28 -13.34 -4.67
C HIS A 34 13.50 -13.26 -3.34
N CYS A 35 12.69 -12.22 -3.21
CA CYS A 35 11.77 -12.07 -2.09
C CYS A 35 10.43 -12.70 -2.45
N GLU A 36 9.88 -13.45 -1.50
CA GLU A 36 8.55 -14.04 -1.57
C GLU A 36 7.66 -13.44 -0.49
N TYR A 37 6.36 -13.60 -0.67
CA TYR A 37 5.31 -13.11 0.22
C TYR A 37 4.37 -14.26 0.55
N TYR A 38 3.99 -14.40 1.81
CA TYR A 38 2.80 -15.15 2.20
C TYR A 38 1.58 -14.28 1.88
N VAL A 39 0.68 -14.82 1.07
CA VAL A 39 -0.57 -14.16 0.68
C VAL A 39 -1.71 -15.00 1.23
N SER A 40 -2.49 -14.41 2.13
CA SER A 40 -3.62 -15.09 2.77
C SER A 40 -4.94 -14.44 2.35
N SER A 41 -5.93 -15.27 2.00
CA SER A 41 -7.32 -14.85 1.77
C SER A 41 -8.22 -15.47 2.83
N ARG A 42 -9.00 -14.62 3.52
CA ARG A 42 -10.00 -15.07 4.49
C ARG A 42 -11.17 -15.75 3.80
N ARG A 43 -11.65 -15.19 2.67
CA ARG A 43 -12.78 -15.74 1.89
C ARG A 43 -12.50 -17.16 1.41
N HIS A 44 -11.26 -17.43 0.98
CA HIS A 44 -10.88 -18.74 0.44
C HIS A 44 -10.26 -19.68 1.48
N GLY A 45 -9.89 -19.18 2.67
CA GLY A 45 -9.23 -19.99 3.70
C GLY A 45 -7.85 -20.50 3.27
N THR A 46 -7.17 -19.77 2.38
CA THR A 46 -5.89 -20.18 1.79
C THR A 46 -4.75 -19.26 2.20
N THR A 47 -3.55 -19.83 2.29
CA THR A 47 -2.28 -19.09 2.34
C THR A 47 -1.35 -19.67 1.28
N VAL A 48 -0.93 -18.84 0.34
CA VAL A 48 -0.04 -19.21 -0.77
C VAL A 48 1.23 -18.37 -0.75
N THR A 49 2.29 -18.87 -1.38
CA THR A 49 3.53 -18.11 -1.53
C THR A 49 3.58 -17.47 -2.92
N ARG A 50 3.89 -16.17 -2.98
CA ARG A 50 3.99 -15.41 -4.23
C ARG A 50 5.23 -14.55 -4.28
N ARG A 51 5.85 -14.41 -5.44
CA ARG A 51 6.88 -13.40 -5.72
C ARG A 51 6.27 -12.21 -6.44
N TYR A 52 6.93 -11.05 -6.37
CA TYR A 52 6.46 -9.80 -6.99
C TYR A 52 6.09 -9.96 -8.48
N ASN A 53 6.87 -10.72 -9.26
CA ASN A 53 6.58 -10.90 -10.69
C ASN A 53 5.26 -11.65 -10.96
N GLU A 54 4.79 -12.48 -10.03
CA GLU A 54 3.47 -13.14 -10.18
C GLU A 54 2.33 -12.14 -9.97
N PHE A 55 2.50 -11.16 -9.07
CA PHE A 55 1.55 -10.04 -8.96
C PHE A 55 1.51 -9.23 -10.27
N VAL A 56 2.67 -8.99 -10.89
CA VAL A 56 2.75 -8.29 -12.19
C VAL A 56 2.00 -9.07 -13.27
N GLN A 57 2.17 -10.40 -13.32
CA GLN A 57 1.44 -11.25 -14.27
C GLN A 57 -0.07 -11.18 -14.05
N LEU A 58 -0.53 -11.25 -12.79
CA LEU A 58 -1.96 -11.10 -12.48
C LEU A 58 -2.47 -9.71 -12.91
N TYR A 59 -1.73 -8.65 -12.61
CA TYR A 59 -2.10 -7.29 -13.01
C TYR A 59 -2.23 -7.17 -14.54
N ASP A 60 -1.27 -7.67 -15.30
CA ASP A 60 -1.29 -7.62 -16.76
C ASP A 60 -2.49 -8.40 -17.32
N VAL A 61 -2.83 -9.57 -16.74
CA VAL A 61 -3.99 -10.36 -17.12
C VAL A 61 -5.29 -9.61 -16.83
N LEU A 62 -5.43 -9.04 -15.62
CA LEU A 62 -6.63 -8.30 -15.24
C LEU A 62 -6.80 -7.04 -16.12
N CYS A 63 -5.74 -6.30 -16.41
CA CYS A 63 -5.80 -5.15 -17.32
C CYS A 63 -6.20 -5.54 -18.74
N ALA A 64 -5.75 -6.71 -19.23
CA ALA A 64 -6.12 -7.20 -20.55
C ALA A 64 -7.57 -7.72 -20.61
N LYS A 65 -8.08 -8.32 -19.52
CA LYS A 65 -9.48 -8.78 -19.42
C LYS A 65 -10.47 -7.64 -19.23
N TYR A 66 -10.09 -6.61 -18.49
CA TYR A 66 -10.99 -5.57 -18.00
C TYR A 66 -10.54 -4.16 -18.43
N PRO A 67 -10.41 -3.86 -19.74
CA PRO A 67 -9.82 -2.61 -20.23
C PRO A 67 -10.67 -1.36 -19.91
N TYR A 68 -11.96 -1.54 -19.63
CA TYR A 68 -12.90 -0.46 -19.32
C TYR A 68 -13.15 -0.30 -17.81
N ARG A 69 -12.39 -1.02 -16.97
CA ARG A 69 -12.48 -0.93 -15.51
C ARG A 69 -11.21 -0.32 -14.93
N ALA A 70 -11.36 0.45 -13.87
CA ALA A 70 -10.23 1.02 -13.15
C ALA A 70 -9.51 -0.06 -12.32
N VAL A 71 -8.50 -0.71 -12.90
CA VAL A 71 -7.57 -1.59 -12.17
C VAL A 71 -6.47 -0.73 -11.53
N CYS A 72 -6.41 -0.71 -10.20
CA CYS A 72 -5.40 0.07 -9.47
C CYS A 72 -3.98 -0.32 -9.87
N THR A 73 -3.07 0.65 -9.94
CA THR A 73 -1.69 0.42 -10.36
C THR A 73 -0.90 -0.36 -9.31
N LEU A 74 -0.04 -1.27 -9.78
CA LEU A 74 0.90 -1.97 -8.90
C LEU A 74 2.00 -1.01 -8.39
N PRO A 75 2.55 -1.26 -7.19
CA PRO A 75 3.75 -0.57 -6.75
C PRO A 75 4.90 -0.79 -7.76
N PRO A 76 5.71 0.24 -8.07
CA PRO A 76 6.65 0.20 -9.17
C PRO A 76 7.73 -0.88 -9.01
N LYS A 77 8.13 -1.46 -10.14
CA LYS A 77 9.23 -2.41 -10.25
C LYS A 77 10.56 -1.67 -10.11
N ARG A 78 10.93 -1.28 -8.88
CA ARG A 78 12.30 -0.83 -8.62
C ARG A 78 13.22 -2.05 -8.69
N VAL A 79 14.13 -2.03 -9.68
CA VAL A 79 15.26 -2.96 -9.74
C VAL A 79 16.22 -2.53 -8.64
N VAL A 80 16.33 -3.32 -7.58
CA VAL A 80 17.33 -3.08 -6.53
C VAL A 80 18.25 -4.27 -6.48
N VAL A 81 19.52 -4.03 -6.83
CA VAL A 81 20.60 -5.02 -6.69
C VAL A 81 20.65 -5.45 -5.21
N GLY A 82 20.65 -6.76 -4.95
CA GLY A 82 20.70 -7.31 -3.58
C GLY A 82 19.36 -7.42 -2.84
N GLY A 83 18.22 -7.26 -3.53
CA GLY A 83 16.89 -7.54 -2.94
C GLY A 83 16.24 -6.39 -2.17
N GLY A 84 16.78 -5.17 -2.26
CA GLY A 84 16.18 -3.98 -1.66
C GLY A 84 16.50 -3.77 -0.19
N SER A 85 16.44 -2.51 0.27
CA SER A 85 16.54 -2.18 1.69
C SER A 85 15.32 -2.75 2.46
N PRO A 86 15.44 -3.03 3.78
CA PRO A 86 14.31 -3.50 4.59
C PRO A 86 13.09 -2.58 4.49
N LEU A 87 13.31 -1.26 4.53
CA LEU A 87 12.27 -0.25 4.36
C LEU A 87 11.57 -0.35 3.00
N PHE A 88 12.33 -0.61 1.93
CA PHE A 88 11.76 -0.80 0.61
C PHE A 88 10.86 -2.04 0.54
N LEU A 89 11.31 -3.16 1.13
CA LEU A 89 10.53 -4.41 1.16
C LEU A 89 9.24 -4.26 1.97
N GLN A 90 9.28 -3.58 3.11
CA GLN A 90 8.09 -3.27 3.90
C GLN A 90 7.11 -2.37 3.14
N ARG A 91 7.60 -1.30 2.49
CA ARG A 91 6.77 -0.40 1.67
C ARG A 91 6.11 -1.15 0.52
N ARG A 92 6.86 -2.03 -0.17
CA ARG A 92 6.32 -2.88 -1.24
C ARG A 92 5.28 -3.85 -0.71
N ARG A 93 5.56 -4.57 0.38
CA ARG A 93 4.60 -5.49 1.04
C ARG A 93 3.29 -4.78 1.36
N ALA A 94 3.34 -3.61 1.99
CA ALA A 94 2.17 -2.81 2.32
C ALA A 94 1.37 -2.39 1.08
N ALA A 95 2.07 -1.99 0.01
CA ALA A 95 1.42 -1.63 -1.25
C ALA A 95 0.79 -2.84 -1.96
N LEU A 96 1.44 -4.02 -1.94
CA LEU A 96 0.88 -5.26 -2.49
C LEU A 96 -0.37 -5.70 -1.73
N GLN A 97 -0.37 -5.60 -0.38
CA GLN A 97 -1.57 -5.89 0.42
C GLN A 97 -2.73 -4.98 0.05
N ARG A 98 -2.49 -3.66 -0.04
CA ARG A 98 -3.53 -2.70 -0.44
C ARG A 98 -4.05 -3.00 -1.85
N TRP A 99 -3.15 -3.23 -2.80
CA TRP A 99 -3.51 -3.52 -4.18
C TRP A 99 -4.37 -4.78 -4.29
N LEU A 100 -3.91 -5.90 -3.73
CA LEU A 100 -4.63 -7.17 -3.81
C LEU A 100 -5.94 -7.12 -3.01
N GLY A 101 -5.97 -6.39 -1.89
CA GLY A 101 -7.19 -6.13 -1.14
C GLY A 101 -8.23 -5.37 -1.96
N LEU A 102 -7.84 -4.33 -2.71
CA LEU A 102 -8.75 -3.60 -3.59
C LEU A 102 -9.28 -4.50 -4.72
N VAL A 103 -8.41 -5.30 -5.33
CA VAL A 103 -8.80 -6.26 -6.39
C VAL A 103 -9.77 -7.32 -5.85
N ALA A 104 -9.47 -7.92 -4.68
CA ALA A 104 -10.29 -8.96 -4.06
C ALA A 104 -11.62 -8.46 -3.48
N ARG A 105 -11.79 -7.15 -3.33
CA ARG A 105 -13.04 -6.52 -2.88
C ARG A 105 -13.86 -5.92 -4.02
N HIS A 106 -13.30 -5.80 -5.23
CA HIS A 106 -13.99 -5.20 -6.35
C HIS A 106 -15.18 -6.09 -6.79
N PRO A 107 -16.40 -5.54 -6.99
CA PRO A 107 -17.62 -6.33 -7.25
C PRO A 107 -17.47 -7.36 -8.39
N VAL A 108 -16.82 -6.96 -9.48
CA VAL A 108 -16.53 -7.84 -10.63
C VAL A 108 -15.24 -8.66 -10.44
N LEU A 109 -14.09 -8.00 -10.24
CA LEU A 109 -12.78 -8.68 -10.20
C LEU A 109 -12.66 -9.73 -9.08
N ALA A 110 -13.38 -9.56 -7.96
CA ALA A 110 -13.39 -10.54 -6.86
C ALA A 110 -13.93 -11.92 -7.28
N HIS A 111 -14.60 -12.01 -8.42
CA HIS A 111 -15.17 -13.24 -8.98
C HIS A 111 -14.34 -13.78 -10.16
N ASP A 112 -13.25 -13.10 -10.56
CA ASP A 112 -12.41 -13.54 -11.65
C ASP A 112 -11.66 -14.84 -11.32
N ALA A 113 -11.62 -15.75 -12.30
CA ALA A 113 -11.03 -17.07 -12.14
C ALA A 113 -9.51 -17.00 -11.94
N ASP A 114 -8.81 -16.08 -12.59
CA ASP A 114 -7.35 -15.94 -12.48
C ASP A 114 -6.95 -15.33 -11.15
N LEU A 115 -7.74 -14.41 -10.60
CA LEU A 115 -7.59 -13.97 -9.22
C LEU A 115 -7.75 -15.13 -8.24
N ARG A 116 -8.79 -15.96 -8.40
CA ARG A 116 -9.00 -17.14 -7.54
C ARG A 116 -7.82 -18.12 -7.64
N THR A 117 -7.35 -18.44 -8.84
CA THR A 117 -6.15 -19.26 -9.08
C THR A 117 -4.94 -18.65 -8.37
N PHE A 118 -4.73 -17.34 -8.51
CA PHE A 118 -3.66 -16.62 -7.83
C PHE A 118 -3.78 -16.66 -6.30
N LEU A 119 -4.97 -16.72 -5.71
CA LEU A 119 -5.17 -16.79 -4.26
C LEU A 119 -5.13 -18.23 -3.71
N CYS A 120 -5.41 -19.24 -4.52
CA CYS A 120 -5.66 -20.61 -4.03
C CYS A 120 -4.60 -21.63 -4.45
N GLU A 121 -3.98 -21.50 -5.63
CA GLU A 121 -3.12 -22.55 -6.16
C GLU A 121 -1.65 -22.41 -5.73
N THR A 122 -0.88 -23.49 -5.62
CA THR A 122 0.55 -23.36 -5.31
C THR A 122 1.33 -22.74 -6.47
N SER A 123 1.00 -23.11 -7.71
CA SER A 123 1.69 -22.67 -8.94
C SER A 123 0.67 -22.14 -9.96
N PRO A 124 0.25 -20.87 -9.84
CA PRO A 124 -0.79 -20.32 -10.69
C PRO A 124 -0.30 -20.22 -12.14
N ARG A 125 -1.14 -20.66 -13.08
CA ARG A 125 -0.91 -20.46 -14.52
C ARG A 125 -1.78 -19.31 -14.99
N LEU A 126 -1.16 -18.14 -15.15
CA LEU A 126 -1.83 -16.91 -15.56
C LEU A 126 -1.52 -16.65 -17.03
N ASP A 127 -2.38 -17.16 -17.91
CA ASP A 127 -2.24 -16.96 -19.35
C ASP A 127 -2.86 -15.63 -19.76
N LYS A 128 -2.26 -14.98 -20.77
CA LYS A 128 -2.83 -13.75 -21.32
C LYS A 128 -4.20 -14.08 -21.95
N PRO A 129 -5.25 -13.31 -21.62
CA PRO A 129 -6.56 -13.53 -22.20
C PRO A 129 -6.53 -13.28 -23.71
N LYS A 130 -7.29 -14.07 -24.47
CA LYS A 130 -7.46 -13.87 -25.92
C LYS A 130 -8.51 -12.79 -26.24
N HIS A 131 -9.46 -12.61 -25.33
CA HIS A 131 -10.60 -11.72 -25.46
C HIS A 131 -10.82 -10.98 -24.14
N ASP A 132 -11.27 -9.73 -24.22
CA ASP A 132 -11.69 -8.95 -23.06
C ASP A 132 -13.10 -9.33 -22.59
N GLU A 133 -13.52 -8.76 -21.46
CA GLU A 133 -14.84 -8.99 -20.88
C GLU A 133 -16.00 -8.62 -21.81
N PHE A 134 -15.81 -7.65 -22.70
CA PHE A 134 -16.87 -7.16 -23.58
C PHE A 134 -17.16 -8.17 -24.69
N ILE A 135 -16.12 -8.71 -25.31
CA ILE A 135 -16.25 -9.79 -26.29
C ILE A 135 -16.84 -11.05 -25.64
N LEU A 136 -16.47 -11.34 -24.39
CA LEU A 136 -16.93 -12.54 -23.67
C LEU A 136 -18.36 -12.44 -23.12
N ALA A 137 -18.78 -11.26 -22.66
CA ALA A 137 -20.14 -11.02 -22.18
C ALA A 137 -21.18 -11.01 -23.31
N GLY A 138 -20.73 -10.69 -24.54
CA GLY A 138 -21.62 -10.49 -25.68
C GLY A 138 -22.40 -9.17 -25.57
N THR A 139 -23.07 -8.78 -26.65
CA THR A 139 -23.99 -7.63 -26.63
C THR A 139 -25.30 -8.04 -25.98
N GLN A 140 -25.33 -8.13 -24.65
CA GLN A 140 -26.60 -8.07 -23.94
C GLN A 140 -27.06 -6.61 -23.95
N GLU A 141 -28.13 -6.33 -24.70
CA GLU A 141 -28.88 -5.08 -24.54
C GLU A 141 -29.51 -5.11 -23.15
N ASP A 142 -28.81 -4.53 -22.19
CA ASP A 142 -29.38 -4.27 -20.89
C ASP A 142 -30.47 -3.21 -21.10
N ASN A 143 -31.73 -3.56 -20.82
CA ASN A 143 -32.89 -2.65 -20.91
C ASN A 143 -32.83 -1.60 -19.78
N ALA A 144 -31.71 -0.88 -19.66
CA ALA A 144 -31.38 -0.06 -18.51
C ALA A 144 -31.15 1.40 -18.94
N ARG A 145 -32.25 2.16 -18.79
CA ARG A 145 -32.41 3.61 -18.97
C ARG A 145 -32.44 4.03 -20.45
N ASP A 146 -33.58 4.59 -20.82
CA ASP A 146 -33.83 5.30 -22.08
C ASP A 146 -33.02 6.62 -22.07
N MET A 147 -31.69 6.50 -22.05
CA MET A 147 -30.74 7.62 -22.11
C MET A 147 -30.21 7.68 -23.53
N SER A 148 -30.31 8.84 -24.17
CA SER A 148 -29.72 9.00 -25.49
C SER A 148 -28.19 8.91 -25.40
N THR A 149 -27.55 8.64 -26.55
CA THR A 149 -26.08 8.69 -26.64
C THR A 149 -25.53 10.05 -26.26
N ASP A 150 -26.29 11.12 -26.54
CA ASP A 150 -25.91 12.50 -26.22
C ASP A 150 -25.93 12.71 -24.70
N ASP A 151 -26.97 12.24 -24.01
CA ASP A 151 -27.06 12.34 -22.55
C ASP A 151 -25.94 11.54 -21.85
N MET A 152 -25.57 10.37 -22.38
CA MET A 152 -24.44 9.58 -21.86
C MET A 152 -23.11 10.33 -22.03
N GLN A 153 -22.91 10.98 -23.17
CA GLN A 153 -21.70 11.75 -23.47
C GLN A 153 -21.57 12.96 -22.54
N GLU A 154 -22.68 13.66 -22.28
CA GLU A 154 -22.72 14.79 -21.33
C GLU A 154 -22.44 14.34 -19.89
N SER A 155 -23.05 13.24 -19.45
CA SER A 155 -22.81 12.67 -18.11
C SER A 155 -21.34 12.27 -17.93
N PHE A 156 -20.76 11.59 -18.92
CA PHE A 156 -19.36 11.19 -18.91
C PHE A 156 -18.41 12.39 -18.82
N ALA A 157 -18.68 13.45 -19.58
CA ALA A 157 -17.86 14.67 -19.54
C ALA A 157 -17.89 15.34 -18.16
N SER A 158 -19.07 15.40 -17.53
CA SER A 158 -19.25 15.95 -16.18
C SER A 158 -18.50 15.12 -15.13
N GLU A 159 -18.66 13.80 -15.15
CA GLU A 159 -17.97 12.88 -14.24
C GLU A 159 -16.45 12.93 -14.39
N GLN A 160 -15.96 13.01 -15.64
CA GLN A 160 -14.54 13.14 -15.92
C GLN A 160 -13.94 14.41 -15.31
N GLU A 161 -14.66 15.54 -15.37
CA GLU A 161 -14.20 16.79 -14.75
C GLU A 161 -14.21 16.70 -13.22
N GLN A 162 -15.25 16.11 -12.63
CA GLN A 162 -15.30 15.87 -11.19
C GLN A 162 -14.13 14.99 -10.71
N LEU A 163 -13.85 13.90 -11.43
CA LEU A 163 -12.74 13.01 -11.13
C LEU A 163 -11.40 13.75 -11.25
N ARG A 164 -11.22 14.59 -12.27
CA ARG A 164 -10.01 15.42 -12.45
C ARG A 164 -9.79 16.36 -11.27
N LEU A 165 -10.84 17.04 -10.80
CA LEU A 165 -10.77 17.92 -9.64
C LEU A 165 -10.43 17.16 -8.35
N ALA A 166 -11.04 15.99 -8.14
CA ALA A 166 -10.74 15.12 -7.01
C ALA A 166 -9.27 14.66 -7.02
N GLN A 167 -8.76 14.20 -8.17
CA GLN A 167 -7.36 13.81 -8.35
C GLN A 167 -6.40 14.96 -8.04
N LEU A 168 -6.69 16.17 -8.53
CA LEU A 168 -5.87 17.35 -8.24
C LEU A 168 -5.89 17.71 -6.75
N GLY A 169 -7.05 17.63 -6.10
CA GLY A 169 -7.21 17.85 -4.66
C GLY A 169 -6.41 16.85 -3.83
N LEU A 170 -6.59 15.54 -4.10
CA LEU A 170 -5.85 14.47 -3.43
C LEU A 170 -4.34 14.59 -3.66
N GLY A 171 -3.92 14.96 -4.88
CA GLY A 171 -2.50 15.20 -5.19
C GLY A 171 -1.89 16.34 -4.36
N ARG A 172 -2.66 17.41 -4.09
CA ARG A 172 -2.21 18.48 -3.18
C ARG A 172 -2.14 18.00 -1.73
N LEU A 173 -3.14 17.27 -1.25
CA LEU A 173 -3.14 16.73 0.11
C LEU A 173 -1.95 15.80 0.34
N PHE A 174 -1.66 14.91 -0.62
CA PHE A 174 -0.50 14.04 -0.57
C PHE A 174 0.81 14.83 -0.43
N LYS A 175 1.02 15.87 -1.26
CA LYS A 175 2.21 16.75 -1.16
C LYS A 175 2.31 17.45 0.20
N ILE A 176 1.20 17.83 0.81
CA ILE A 176 1.19 18.44 2.14
C ILE A 176 1.61 17.40 3.19
N ILE A 177 1.08 16.19 3.12
CA ILE A 177 1.41 15.09 4.04
C ILE A 177 2.90 14.72 3.92
N GLU A 178 3.46 14.63 2.71
CA GLU A 178 4.90 14.39 2.51
C GLU A 178 5.77 15.50 3.15
N LYS A 179 5.35 16.77 3.03
CA LYS A 179 6.05 17.88 3.69
C LYS A 179 5.95 17.81 5.22
N VAL A 180 4.82 17.38 5.76
CA VAL A 180 4.65 17.15 7.20
C VAL A 180 5.57 16.02 7.66
N GLU A 181 5.57 14.87 6.96
CA GLU A 181 6.47 13.74 7.25
C GLU A 181 7.94 14.19 7.25
N GLY A 182 8.35 14.95 6.22
CA GLY A 182 9.71 15.48 6.13
C GLY A 182 10.09 16.39 7.30
N ARG A 183 9.21 17.31 7.70
CA ARG A 183 9.44 18.18 8.87
C ARG A 183 9.51 17.38 10.16
N CYS A 184 8.59 16.45 10.38
CA CYS A 184 8.65 15.57 11.55
C CYS A 184 9.93 14.75 11.57
N SER A 185 10.43 14.27 10.42
CA SER A 185 11.70 13.55 10.35
C SER A 185 12.90 14.44 10.69
N ALA A 186 12.90 15.70 10.24
CA ALA A 186 13.96 16.66 10.56
C ALA A 186 13.96 17.03 12.05
N GLU A 187 12.79 17.38 12.59
CA GLU A 187 12.60 17.67 14.02
C GLU A 187 13.06 16.50 14.90
N ARG A 188 12.74 15.26 14.50
CA ARG A 188 13.24 14.05 15.18
C ARG A 188 14.77 13.94 15.16
N ALA A 189 15.43 14.35 14.08
CA ALA A 189 16.88 14.33 13.99
C ALA A 189 17.51 15.39 14.92
N ASP A 190 16.97 16.61 14.90
CA ASP A 190 17.44 17.72 15.73
C ASP A 190 17.31 17.41 17.22
N ILE A 191 16.17 16.84 17.65
CA ILE A 191 15.95 16.44 19.05
C ILE A 191 16.92 15.32 19.47
N ARG A 192 17.21 14.36 18.57
CA ARG A 192 18.21 13.32 18.85
C ARG A 192 19.60 13.92 19.01
N GLU A 193 19.97 14.88 18.18
CA GLU A 193 21.24 15.59 18.27
C GLU A 193 21.34 16.41 19.56
N LEU A 194 20.26 17.08 19.97
CA LEU A 194 20.18 17.76 21.27
C LEU A 194 20.44 16.78 22.43
N GLY A 195 19.76 15.63 22.44
CA GLY A 195 19.99 14.60 23.45
C GLY A 195 21.44 14.10 23.47
N ALA A 196 22.04 13.88 22.29
CA ALA A 196 23.44 13.48 22.17
C ALA A 196 24.40 14.56 22.68
N ALA A 197 24.14 15.84 22.38
CA ALA A 197 24.94 16.97 22.85
C ALA A 197 24.86 17.12 24.37
N LEU A 198 23.65 17.04 24.96
CA LEU A 198 23.46 17.07 26.41
C LEU A 198 24.18 15.90 27.09
N HIS A 199 24.10 14.71 26.50
CA HIS A 199 24.81 13.54 27.02
C HIS A 199 26.33 13.72 26.96
N ALA A 200 26.86 14.26 25.85
CA ALA A 200 28.29 14.55 25.71
C ALA A 200 28.77 15.59 26.74
N LEU A 201 27.98 16.64 27.01
CA LEU A 201 28.29 17.64 28.04
C LEU A 201 28.24 17.06 29.47
N SER A 202 27.52 15.96 29.67
CA SER A 202 27.46 15.25 30.96
C SER A 202 28.67 14.33 31.21
N ALA A 203 29.58 14.19 30.23
CA ALA A 203 30.77 13.37 30.37
C ALA A 203 31.76 14.01 31.37
N PRO A 204 32.39 13.22 32.25
CA PRO A 204 33.35 13.74 33.22
C PRO A 204 34.62 14.27 32.55
N ALA A 205 35.11 15.42 33.03
CA ALA A 205 36.33 16.08 32.57
C ALA A 205 37.40 16.11 33.67
N ALA A 206 38.68 16.11 33.28
CA ALA A 206 39.80 16.04 34.23
C ALA A 206 39.89 17.25 35.19
N ALA A 207 39.25 18.37 34.88
CA ALA A 207 39.25 19.61 35.67
C ALA A 207 38.00 19.77 36.57
N ASP A 208 37.22 18.70 36.77
CA ASP A 208 35.94 18.78 37.46
C ASP A 208 36.04 19.08 38.96
N ASN A 209 35.11 19.90 39.45
CA ASN A 209 34.89 20.17 40.88
C ASN A 209 33.46 19.81 41.30
N ALA A 210 33.16 19.86 42.60
CA ALA A 210 31.86 19.46 43.15
C ALA A 210 30.66 20.24 42.55
N ARG A 211 30.87 21.50 42.13
CA ARG A 211 29.83 22.32 41.48
C ARG A 211 29.52 21.83 40.07
N TRP A 212 30.54 21.36 39.34
CA TRP A 212 30.37 20.77 38.00
C TRP A 212 29.71 19.40 38.04
N ALA A 213 29.87 18.62 39.12
CA ALA A 213 29.23 17.31 39.26
C ALA A 213 27.70 17.39 39.19
N HIS A 214 27.09 18.31 39.96
CA HIS A 214 25.64 18.47 39.96
C HIS A 214 25.09 18.94 38.59
N MET A 215 25.83 19.82 37.90
CA MET A 215 25.48 20.25 36.54
C MET A 215 25.51 19.08 35.55
N ARG A 216 26.52 18.21 35.61
CA ARG A 216 26.60 17.03 34.73
C ARG A 216 25.46 16.06 34.98
N ASP A 217 25.09 15.83 36.24
CA ASP A 217 23.96 14.95 36.58
C ASP A 217 22.64 15.53 36.03
N ALA A 218 22.45 16.85 36.11
CA ALA A 218 21.30 17.52 35.52
C ALA A 218 21.26 17.41 33.98
N LEU A 219 22.41 17.59 33.31
CA LEU A 219 22.52 17.45 31.85
C LEU A 219 22.28 16.00 31.39
N ARG A 220 22.75 15.03 32.17
CA ARG A 220 22.47 13.60 31.92
C ARG A 220 20.99 13.30 32.05
N ALA A 221 20.36 13.75 33.13
CA ALA A 221 18.92 13.58 33.33
C ALA A 221 18.10 14.25 32.21
N ALA A 222 18.51 15.43 31.75
CA ALA A 222 17.88 16.10 30.61
C ALA A 222 18.02 15.29 29.31
N ALA A 223 19.19 14.72 29.02
CA ALA A 223 19.39 13.84 27.88
C ALA A 223 18.50 12.58 27.95
N GLU A 224 18.38 11.97 29.13
CA GLU A 224 17.53 10.80 29.35
C GLU A 224 16.05 11.11 29.14
N LEU A 225 15.56 12.26 29.61
CA LEU A 225 14.19 12.72 29.37
C LEU A 225 13.90 12.91 27.89
N VAL A 226 14.84 13.50 27.13
CA VAL A 226 14.74 13.67 25.68
C VAL A 226 14.61 12.31 24.97
N PHE A 227 15.41 11.31 25.37
CA PHE A 227 15.33 9.96 24.79
C PHE A 227 14.09 9.17 25.23
N LEU A 228 13.63 9.33 26.47
CA LEU A 228 12.42 8.71 27.01
C LEU A 228 11.15 9.23 26.33
N PHE A 229 11.03 10.55 26.19
CA PHE A 229 9.93 11.19 25.47
C PHE A 229 9.82 10.64 24.04
N PHE A 230 10.95 10.40 23.38
CA PHE A 230 11.01 9.84 22.04
C PHE A 230 10.58 8.37 21.96
N SER A 231 10.96 7.56 22.97
CA SER A 231 10.59 6.15 23.03
C SER A 231 9.06 5.97 23.21
N LEU A 232 8.43 6.87 23.96
CA LEU A 232 6.98 6.88 24.16
C LEU A 232 6.21 7.38 22.93
N LEU A 233 6.72 8.39 22.22
CA LEU A 233 6.09 8.92 21.00
C LEU A 233 6.19 8.00 19.78
N LEU A 234 7.12 7.05 19.77
CA LEU A 234 7.30 6.08 18.68
C LEU A 234 6.61 4.73 18.92
N SER A 235 6.01 4.53 20.09
CA SER A 235 5.34 3.28 20.48
C SER A 235 3.85 3.22 20.11
N HIS A 236 3.33 4.26 19.45
CA HIS A 236 1.96 4.38 18.94
C HIS A 236 1.97 4.76 17.46
#